data_AF-A0A354CKM6-F1
#
_entry.id   AF-A0A354CKM6-F1
#
_cell.length_a   1.000
_cell.length_b   1.000
_cell.length_c   1.000
_cell.angle_alpha   90.00
_cell.angle_beta   90.00
_cell.angle_gamma   90.00
#
_symmetry.space_group_name_H-M   'P 1'
#
loop_
_entity.id
_entity.type
_entity.pdbx_description
1 polymer ?
#
loop_
_entity_poly.entity_id
_entity_poly.type
_entity_poly.pdbx_seq_one_letter_code
_entity_poly.pdbx_strand_id
1 'polypeptide(L)'
;MHNKIKRAIGADRIMTVVFYCVAVFFFVLLAAFAGYVIIKGFIGATPEMFRFQRRGSIGNQLFNTIYLVFLSLLITVPIGALAGIYLAKYAREGALTKFIRICIETLSSLPSIVVGLFGYLIFLVIMGLDKSLMAG
;
A
#
# COMPACT_ATOMS: atom_id res chain seq x y z
N MET A 1 -2.79 -0.09 -49.74
CA MET A 1 -2.24 -0.66 -48.47
C MET A 1 -1.01 0.09 -47.94
N HIS A 2 0.01 0.38 -48.75
CA HIS A 2 1.26 1.02 -48.32
C HIS A 2 1.11 2.35 -47.54
N ASN A 3 0.15 3.20 -47.88
CA ASN A 3 -0.03 4.49 -47.20
C ASN A 3 -0.64 4.39 -45.79
N LYS A 4 -1.44 3.34 -45.51
CA LYS A 4 -2.00 3.10 -44.17
C LYS A 4 -0.91 2.60 -43.20
N ILE A 5 0.01 1.77 -43.68
CA ILE A 5 1.13 1.24 -42.90
C ILE A 5 2.14 2.33 -42.55
N LYS A 6 2.49 3.23 -43.49
CA LYS A 6 3.40 4.36 -43.21
C LYS A 6 2.83 5.34 -42.18
N ARG A 7 1.52 5.61 -42.20
CA ARG A 7 0.86 6.45 -41.17
C ARG A 7 0.80 5.76 -39.80
N ALA A 8 0.59 4.44 -39.78
CA ALA A 8 0.61 3.66 -38.54
C ALA A 8 2.00 3.66 -37.89
N ILE A 9 3.08 3.47 -38.67
CA ILE A 9 4.46 3.51 -38.16
C ILE A 9 4.84 4.92 -37.67
N GLY A 10 4.40 5.97 -38.37
CA GLY A 10 4.61 7.34 -37.92
C GLY A 10 3.89 7.66 -36.61
N ALA A 11 2.64 7.25 -36.48
CA ALA A 11 1.85 7.41 -35.26
C ALA A 11 2.43 6.60 -34.09
N ASP A 12 2.85 5.36 -34.32
CA ASP A 12 3.49 4.50 -33.32
C ASP A 12 4.77 5.11 -32.76
N ARG A 13 5.60 5.70 -33.62
CA ARG A 13 6.84 6.38 -33.21
C ARG A 13 6.56 7.65 -32.40
N ILE A 14 5.54 8.43 -32.79
CA ILE A 14 5.12 9.62 -32.04
C ILE A 14 4.58 9.22 -30.68
N MET A 15 3.70 8.20 -30.62
CA MET A 15 3.15 7.70 -29.36
C MET A 15 4.25 7.18 -28.43
N THR A 16 5.22 6.44 -28.97
CA THR A 16 6.37 5.97 -28.20
C THR A 16 7.16 7.14 -27.61
N VAL A 17 7.45 8.18 -28.39
CA VAL A 17 8.14 9.39 -27.89
C VAL A 17 7.32 10.08 -26.80
N VAL A 18 6.00 10.20 -26.99
CA VAL A 18 5.10 10.80 -25.99
C VAL A 18 5.13 9.99 -24.68
N PHE A 19 5.04 8.67 -24.75
CA PHE A 19 5.13 7.81 -23.55
C PHE A 19 6.47 7.97 -22.83
N TYR A 20 7.58 8.01 -23.56
CA TYR A 20 8.89 8.25 -22.95
C TYR A 20 8.99 9.63 -22.32
N CYS A 21 8.48 10.69 -22.96
CA CYS A 21 8.46 12.03 -22.39
C CYS A 21 7.63 12.08 -21.10
N VAL A 22 6.46 11.46 -21.08
CA VAL A 22 5.61 11.37 -19.89
C VAL A 22 6.31 10.59 -18.77
N ALA A 23 6.90 9.44 -19.09
CA ALA A 23 7.63 8.64 -18.12
C ALA A 23 8.81 9.41 -17.52
N VAL A 24 9.64 10.05 -18.36
CA VAL A 24 10.77 10.87 -17.92
C VAL A 24 10.29 12.03 -17.04
N PHE A 25 9.20 12.69 -17.40
CA PHE A 25 8.61 13.74 -16.58
C PHE A 25 8.24 13.23 -15.17
N PHE A 26 7.52 12.10 -15.07
CA PHE A 26 7.16 11.53 -13.77
C PHE A 26 8.37 11.07 -12.96
N PHE A 27 9.38 10.47 -13.60
CA PHE A 27 10.62 10.07 -12.92
C PHE A 27 11.41 11.28 -12.40
N VAL A 28 11.55 12.33 -13.21
CA VAL A 28 12.22 13.58 -12.80
C VAL A 28 11.44 14.26 -11.67
N LEU A 29 10.11 14.31 -11.77
CA LEU A 29 9.25 14.86 -10.74
C LEU A 29 9.43 14.10 -9.41
N LEU A 30 9.37 12.77 -9.44
CA LEU A 30 9.54 11.92 -8.26
C LEU A 30 10.94 12.08 -7.66
N ALA A 31 11.98 12.10 -8.49
CA ALA A 31 13.37 12.32 -8.04
C ALA A 31 13.56 13.71 -7.44
N ALA A 32 12.97 14.75 -8.04
CA ALA A 32 13.04 16.11 -7.53
C ALA A 32 12.32 16.25 -6.18
N PHE A 33 11.11 15.71 -6.03
CA PHE A 33 10.39 15.72 -4.76
C PHE A 33 11.11 14.90 -3.68
N ALA A 34 11.53 13.68 -4.01
CA ALA A 34 12.28 12.84 -3.09
C ALA A 34 13.59 13.52 -2.65
N GLY A 35 14.37 14.03 -3.62
CA GLY A 35 15.59 14.77 -3.35
C GLY A 35 15.36 16.01 -2.49
N TYR A 36 14.34 16.80 -2.79
CA TYR A 36 13.97 17.98 -2.00
C TYR A 36 13.63 17.62 -0.54
N VAL A 37 12.79 16.60 -0.35
CA VAL A 37 12.38 16.13 0.99
C VAL A 37 13.56 15.57 1.76
N ILE A 38 14.42 14.78 1.12
CA ILE A 38 15.62 14.21 1.75
C ILE A 38 16.60 15.32 2.14
N ILE A 39 16.96 16.22 1.21
CA ILE A 39 17.93 17.29 1.46
C ILE A 39 17.42 18.22 2.57
N LYS A 40 16.17 18.68 2.50
CA LYS A 40 15.59 19.51 3.57
C LYS A 40 15.45 18.75 4.88
N GLY A 41 15.11 17.47 4.82
CA GLY A 41 14.99 16.60 5.99
C GLY A 41 16.32 16.48 6.73
N PHE A 42 17.43 16.28 6.02
CA PHE A 42 18.77 16.20 6.61
C PHE A 42 19.28 17.54 7.12
N ILE A 43 19.11 18.63 6.34
CA ILE A 43 19.56 19.97 6.76
C ILE A 43 18.77 20.47 7.99
N GLY A 44 17.48 20.13 8.07
CA GLY A 44 16.63 20.48 9.20
C GLY A 44 16.64 19.48 10.36
N ALA A 45 17.46 18.41 10.29
CA ALA A 45 17.45 17.36 11.29
C ALA A 45 18.07 17.86 12.61
N THR A 46 17.23 18.03 13.64
CA THR A 46 17.71 18.28 15.00
C THR A 46 17.57 17.02 15.87
N PRO A 47 18.49 16.78 16.82
CA PRO A 47 18.40 15.63 17.73
C PRO A 47 17.09 15.57 18.54
N GLU A 48 16.44 16.71 18.75
CA GLU A 48 15.15 16.80 19.44
C GLU A 48 14.01 16.12 18.66
N MET A 49 14.07 16.06 17.32
CA MET A 49 13.05 15.41 16.49
C MET A 49 12.96 13.91 16.74
N PHE A 50 14.05 13.28 17.19
CA PHE A 50 14.11 11.85 17.48
C PHE A 50 13.75 11.52 18.94
N ARG A 51 13.56 12.53 19.80
CA ARG A 51 13.17 12.30 21.20
C ARG A 51 11.67 11.98 21.28
N PHE A 52 11.30 11.16 22.26
CA PHE A 52 9.91 10.81 22.51
C PHE A 52 9.17 11.97 23.19
N GLN A 53 8.68 12.91 22.39
CA GLN A 53 7.90 14.08 22.86
C GLN A 53 6.44 13.97 22.45
N ARG A 54 5.53 14.53 23.27
CA ARG A 54 4.06 14.43 23.09
C ARG A 54 3.53 14.93 21.75
N ARG A 55 4.22 15.82 21.04
CA ARG A 55 3.80 16.32 19.72
C ARG A 55 4.99 16.48 18.78
N GLY A 56 4.81 16.13 17.51
CA GLY A 56 5.71 16.49 16.42
C GLY A 56 7.03 15.74 16.33
N SER A 57 7.27 14.72 17.16
CA SER A 57 8.51 13.94 17.11
C SER A 57 8.45 12.83 16.05
N ILE A 58 9.50 12.75 15.24
CA ILE A 58 9.75 11.63 14.31
C ILE A 58 9.94 10.34 15.11
N GLY A 59 10.55 10.41 16.30
CA GLY A 59 10.76 9.26 17.19
C GLY A 59 9.46 8.52 17.52
N ASN A 60 8.39 9.24 17.90
CA ASN A 60 7.09 8.63 18.17
C ASN A 60 6.46 8.01 16.92
N GLN A 61 6.60 8.67 15.76
CA GLN A 61 6.02 8.17 14.50
C GLN A 61 6.70 6.88 14.06
N LEU A 62 8.04 6.84 14.09
CA LEU A 62 8.82 5.65 13.77
C LEU A 62 8.49 4.50 14.73
N PHE A 63 8.43 4.77 16.03
CA PHE A 63 8.02 3.76 17.00
C PHE A 63 6.61 3.24 16.72
N ASN A 64 5.66 4.12 16.42
CA ASN A 64 4.30 3.71 16.11
C ASN A 64 4.22 2.83 14.85
N THR A 65 4.97 3.15 13.79
CA THR A 65 5.05 2.31 12.59
C THR A 65 5.61 0.92 12.90
N ILE A 66 6.72 0.84 13.62
CA ILE A 66 7.34 -0.45 13.98
C ILE A 66 6.41 -1.25 14.88
N TYR A 67 5.83 -0.60 15.90
CA TYR A 67 4.91 -1.22 16.85
C TYR A 67 3.67 -1.78 16.14
N LEU A 68 3.07 -1.01 15.23
CA LEU A 68 1.93 -1.43 14.42
C LEU A 68 2.25 -2.65 13.56
N VAL A 69 3.37 -2.60 12.83
CA VAL A 69 3.80 -3.72 11.97
C VAL A 69 4.06 -4.96 12.81
N PHE A 70 4.76 -4.82 13.94
CA PHE A 70 5.06 -5.94 14.83
C PHE A 70 3.78 -6.58 15.37
N LEU A 71 2.86 -5.78 15.89
CA LEU A 71 1.59 -6.29 16.42
C LEU A 71 0.73 -6.95 15.32
N SER A 72 0.70 -6.34 14.13
CA SER A 72 0.01 -6.89 12.97
C SER A 72 0.58 -8.25 12.57
N LEU A 73 1.90 -8.38 12.47
CA LEU A 73 2.56 -9.65 12.14
C LEU A 73 2.34 -10.71 13.21
N LEU A 74 2.41 -10.33 14.49
CA LEU A 74 2.23 -11.25 15.61
C LEU A 74 0.86 -11.94 15.61
N ILE A 75 -0.17 -11.25 15.10
CA ILE A 75 -1.53 -11.80 15.00
C ILE A 75 -1.74 -12.47 13.62
N THR A 76 -1.38 -11.79 12.54
CA THR A 76 -1.69 -12.22 11.17
C THR A 76 -0.89 -13.43 10.72
N VAL A 77 0.39 -13.53 11.10
CA VAL A 77 1.26 -14.65 10.71
C VAL A 77 0.77 -15.98 11.28
N PRO A 78 0.57 -16.16 12.60
CA PRO A 78 0.12 -17.45 13.11
C PRO A 78 -1.28 -17.81 12.61
N ILE A 79 -2.22 -16.86 12.61
CA ILE A 79 -3.60 -17.13 12.15
C ILE A 79 -3.60 -17.48 10.66
N GLY A 80 -2.92 -16.69 9.83
CA GLY A 80 -2.85 -16.89 8.38
C GLY A 80 -2.12 -18.18 8.00
N ALA A 81 -1.00 -18.48 8.65
CA ALA A 81 -0.24 -19.70 8.40
C ALA A 81 -1.04 -20.95 8.80
N LEU A 82 -1.65 -20.96 10.00
CA LEU A 82 -2.44 -22.09 10.47
C LEU A 82 -3.70 -22.29 9.62
N ALA A 83 -4.41 -21.21 9.27
CA ALA A 83 -5.58 -21.28 8.39
C ALA A 83 -5.19 -21.80 7.00
N GLY A 84 -4.07 -21.34 6.44
CA GLY A 84 -3.54 -21.81 5.17
C GLY A 84 -3.18 -23.30 5.19
N ILE A 85 -2.46 -23.74 6.22
CA ILE A 85 -2.11 -25.16 6.40
C ILE A 85 -3.36 -26.02 6.55
N TYR A 86 -4.34 -25.58 7.35
CA TYR A 86 -5.61 -26.27 7.52
C TYR A 86 -6.35 -26.43 6.19
N LEU A 87 -6.51 -25.34 5.44
CA LEU A 87 -7.20 -25.36 4.14
C LEU A 87 -6.47 -26.17 3.07
N ALA A 88 -5.14 -26.29 3.17
CA ALA A 88 -4.32 -27.04 2.21
C ALA A 88 -4.25 -28.54 2.52
N LYS A 89 -4.12 -28.94 3.79
CA LYS A 89 -3.90 -30.35 4.16
C LYS A 89 -5.11 -31.06 4.74
N TYR A 90 -5.99 -30.36 5.45
CA TYR A 90 -7.00 -30.99 6.30
C TYR A 90 -8.43 -30.69 5.87
N ALA A 91 -8.66 -29.59 5.14
CA ALA A 91 -9.99 -29.22 4.69
C ALA A 91 -10.51 -30.22 3.65
N ARG A 92 -11.64 -30.86 3.98
CA ARG A 92 -12.36 -31.74 3.05
C ARG A 92 -12.93 -30.91 1.90
N GLU A 93 -12.86 -31.43 0.69
CA GLU A 93 -13.49 -30.79 -0.46
C GLU A 93 -15.01 -30.77 -0.28
N GLY A 94 -15.59 -29.57 -0.31
CA GLY A 94 -17.00 -29.36 -0.05
C GLY A 94 -17.40 -27.90 -0.29
N ALA A 95 -18.70 -27.62 -0.22
CA ALA A 95 -19.25 -26.30 -0.48
C ALA A 95 -18.65 -25.21 0.44
N LEU A 96 -18.44 -25.53 1.72
CA LEU A 96 -17.86 -24.60 2.69
C LEU A 96 -16.40 -24.25 2.35
N THR A 97 -15.55 -25.25 2.05
CA THR A 97 -14.15 -25.03 1.66
C THR A 97 -14.06 -24.21 0.37
N LYS A 98 -14.95 -24.47 -0.60
CA LYS A 98 -15.03 -23.70 -1.85
C LYS A 98 -15.45 -22.25 -1.59
N PHE A 99 -16.44 -22.03 -0.74
CA PHE A 99 -16.87 -20.68 -0.35
C PHE A 99 -15.74 -19.89 0.32
N ILE A 100 -15.05 -20.48 1.30
CA ILE A 100 -13.92 -19.83 1.99
C ILE A 100 -12.81 -19.47 1.00
N ARG A 101 -12.46 -20.37 0.05
CA ARG A 101 -11.46 -20.09 -0.98
C ARG A 101 -11.85 -18.90 -1.87
N ILE A 102 -13.11 -18.83 -2.30
CA ILE A 102 -13.61 -17.69 -3.09
C ILE A 102 -13.50 -16.39 -2.28
N CYS A 103 -13.85 -16.41 -0.99
CA CYS A 103 -13.69 -15.23 -0.13
C CYS A 103 -12.23 -14.79 -0.02
N ILE A 104 -11.30 -15.73 0.18
CA ILE A 104 -9.86 -15.43 0.27
C ILE A 104 -9.33 -14.85 -1.05
N GLU A 105 -9.67 -15.46 -2.19
CA GLU A 105 -9.28 -14.97 -3.52
C GLU A 105 -9.85 -13.57 -3.79
N THR A 106 -11.11 -13.34 -3.42
CA THR A 106 -11.75 -12.02 -3.55
C THR A 106 -11.05 -11.00 -2.65
N LEU A 107 -10.81 -11.31 -1.38
CA LEU A 107 -10.12 -10.42 -0.44
C LEU A 107 -8.69 -10.09 -0.90
N SER A 108 -7.97 -11.05 -1.50
CA SER A 108 -6.61 -10.83 -2.00
C SER A 108 -6.55 -9.96 -3.24
N SER A 109 -7.65 -9.83 -3.99
CA SER A 109 -7.73 -8.99 -5.19
C SER A 109 -8.26 -7.59 -4.92
N LEU A 110 -8.78 -7.34 -3.71
CA LEU A 110 -9.26 -6.01 -3.34
C LEU A 110 -8.10 -5.00 -3.31
N PRO A 111 -8.30 -3.80 -3.89
CA PRO A 111 -7.33 -2.72 -3.76
C PRO A 111 -7.15 -2.34 -2.28
N SER A 112 -5.90 -2.09 -1.87
CA SER A 112 -5.58 -1.72 -0.48
C SER A 112 -6.33 -0.47 0.01
N ILE A 113 -6.63 0.48 -0.89
CA ILE A 113 -7.40 1.69 -0.57
C ILE A 113 -8.83 1.38 -0.11
N VAL A 114 -9.46 0.35 -0.68
CA VAL A 114 -10.82 -0.05 -0.31
C VAL A 114 -10.82 -0.64 1.10
N VAL A 115 -9.83 -1.48 1.41
CA VAL A 115 -9.66 -2.07 2.74
C VAL A 115 -9.41 -0.98 3.79
N GLY A 116 -8.54 0.00 3.49
CA GLY A 116 -8.25 1.11 4.39
C GLY A 116 -9.47 2.02 4.66
N LEU A 117 -10.21 2.39 3.61
CA LEU A 117 -11.41 3.21 3.76
C LEU A 117 -12.55 2.48 4.47
N PHE A 118 -12.65 1.16 4.29
CA PHE A 118 -13.61 0.33 5.02
C PHE A 118 -13.31 0.31 6.52
N GLY A 119 -12.03 0.14 6.91
CA GLY A 119 -11.61 0.25 8.30
C GLY A 119 -11.98 1.61 8.92
N TYR A 120 -11.65 2.70 8.21
CA TYR A 120 -12.04 4.05 8.61
C TYR A 120 -13.55 4.16 8.83
N LEU A 121 -14.36 3.68 7.88
CA LEU A 121 -15.81 3.78 7.97
C LEU A 121 -16.37 3.01 9.17
N ILE A 122 -15.96 1.76 9.37
CA ILE A 122 -16.47 0.93 10.48
C ILE A 122 -16.05 1.49 11.84
N PHE A 123 -14.77 1.79 12.02
CA PHE A 123 -14.23 2.12 13.34
C PHE A 123 -14.44 3.59 13.73
N LEU A 124 -14.17 4.54 12.83
CA LEU A 124 -14.34 5.97 13.15
C LEU A 124 -15.77 6.44 12.99
N VAL A 125 -16.42 6.07 11.87
CA VAL A 125 -17.73 6.66 11.52
C VAL A 125 -18.88 5.95 12.20
N ILE A 126 -18.90 4.61 12.16
CA ILE A 126 -20.02 3.83 12.72
C ILE A 126 -19.86 3.62 14.22
N MET A 127 -18.67 3.19 14.68
CA MET A 127 -18.42 2.93 16.10
C MET A 127 -18.10 4.19 16.92
N GLY A 128 -17.88 5.33 16.26
CA GLY A 128 -17.57 6.60 16.92
C GLY A 128 -16.24 6.59 17.69
N LEU A 129 -15.31 5.70 17.33
CA LEU A 129 -14.01 5.63 18.00
C LEU A 129 -13.18 6.86 17.61
N ASP A 130 -12.43 7.39 18.56
CA ASP A 130 -11.42 8.40 18.27
C ASP A 130 -10.31 7.83 17.37
N LYS A 131 -9.57 8.74 16.72
CA LYS A 131 -8.42 8.38 15.87
C LYS A 131 -7.47 7.47 16.64
N SER A 132 -7.48 6.20 16.28
CA SER A 132 -6.79 5.13 16.98
C SER A 132 -6.20 4.15 15.97
N LEU A 133 -5.25 3.35 16.42
CA LEU A 133 -4.56 2.33 15.62
C LEU A 133 -5.52 1.30 14.98
N MET A 134 -6.74 1.19 15.50
CA MET A 134 -7.76 0.29 14.98
C MET A 134 -8.44 0.81 13.72
N ALA A 135 -8.44 2.13 13.49
CA ALA A 135 -9.18 2.74 12.41
C ALA A 135 -8.45 2.76 11.05
N GLY A 136 -7.23 2.22 11.01
CA GLY A 136 -6.34 2.23 9.85
C GLY A 136 -5.04 2.98 10.13
#